data_AF-A0A327SJH3-F1
#
_entry.id   AF-A0A327SJH3-F1
#
_cell.length_a   1.000
_cell.length_b   1.000
_cell.length_c   1.000
_cell.angle_alpha   90.00
_cell.angle_beta   90.00
_cell.angle_gamma   90.00
#
_symmetry.space_group_name_H-M   'P 1'
#
loop_
_entity.id
_entity.type
_entity.pdbx_description
1 polymer ?
#
loop_
_entity_poly.entity_id
_entity_poly.type
_entity_poly.pdbx_seq_one_letter_code
_entity_poly.pdbx_strand_id
1 'polypeptide(L)' 'MSLITIILNILLPPLAVFTKHGLGGTFLISVILTLIGWIPGVIHAFIVND' A
#
# COMPACT_ATOMS: atom_id res chain seq x y z
N MET A 1 11.23 7.58 0.81
CA MET A 1 10.89 6.15 0.99
C MET A 1 12.07 5.38 1.58
N SER A 2 11.89 4.66 2.70
CA SER A 2 12.94 3.75 3.18
C SER A 2 12.90 2.44 2.40
N LEU A 3 14.02 1.71 2.32
CA LEU A 3 14.08 0.40 1.64
C LEU A 3 13.00 -0.57 2.16
N ILE A 4 12.72 -0.52 3.47
CA ILE A 4 11.70 -1.33 4.13
C ILE A 4 10.29 -0.99 3.60
N THR A 5 9.98 0.30 3.39
CA THR A 5 8.68 0.71 2.82
C THR A 5 8.52 0.25 1.38
N ILE A 6 9.59 0.26 0.58
CA ILE A 6 9.57 -0.24 -0.81
C ILE A 6 9.27 -1.74 -0.84
N ILE A 7 9.94 -2.52 0.02
CA ILE A 7 9.70 -3.96 0.15
C ILE A 7 8.26 -4.23 0.61
N LEU A 8 7.77 -3.46 1.60
CA LEU A 8 6.38 -3.57 2.08
C LEU A 8 5.36 -3.18 1.00
N ASN A 9 5.60 -2.13 0.20
CA ASN A 9 4.71 -1.71 -0.88
C ASN A 9 4.46 -2.84 -1.89
N ILE A 10 5.48 -3.66 -2.14
CA ILE A 10 5.41 -4.80 -3.07
C ILE A 10 4.82 -6.01 -2.36
N LEU A 11 5.37 -6.45 -1.22
CA LEU A 11 4.95 -7.70 -0.58
C LEU A 11 3.55 -7.62 0.03
N LEU A 12 3.27 -6.55 0.78
CA LEU A 12 2.02 -6.30 1.48
C LEU A 12 1.65 -4.80 1.37
N PRO A 13 1.12 -4.37 0.20
CA PRO A 13 0.79 -2.97 -0.05
C PRO A 13 -0.10 -2.32 1.03
N PRO A 14 -1.14 -2.99 1.58
CA PRO A 14 -1.96 -2.42 2.63
C PRO A 14 -1.18 -2.10 3.91
N LEU A 15 -0.17 -2.91 4.22
CA LEU A 15 0.61 -2.81 5.45
C LEU A 15 1.62 -1.65 5.34
N ALA A 16 2.18 -1.43 4.15
CA ALA A 16 2.98 -0.25 3.86
C ALA A 16 2.18 1.05 4.04
N VAL A 17 0.99 1.10 3.46
CA VAL A 17 0.08 2.25 3.55
C VAL A 17 -0.42 2.45 4.98
N PHE A 18 -0.75 1.38 5.70
CA PHE A 18 -1.13 1.46 7.12
C PHE A 18 -0.02 2.06 7.98
N THR A 19 1.24 1.67 7.74
CA THR A 19 2.39 2.16 8.52
C THR A 19 2.61 3.66 8.35
N LYS A 20 2.24 4.21 7.19
CA LYS A 20 2.46 5.61 6.81
C LYS A 20 1.24 6.51 7.03
N HIS A 21 0.04 5.99 6.83
CA HIS A 21 -1.20 6.77 6.82
C HIS A 21 -2.22 6.32 7.87
N GLY A 22 -1.95 5.23 8.59
CA GLY A 22 -2.84 4.66 9.60
C GLY A 22 -4.09 4.00 9.02
N LEU A 23 -5.10 3.81 9.87
CA LEU A 23 -6.42 3.32 9.49
C LEU A 23 -7.24 4.48 8.88
N GLY A 24 -7.54 4.40 7.59
CA GLY A 24 -8.32 5.41 6.89
C GLY A 24 -8.70 4.99 5.47
N GLY A 25 -9.23 5.93 4.69
CA GLY A 25 -9.66 5.68 3.31
C GLY A 25 -8.55 5.13 2.42
N THR A 26 -7.32 5.63 2.55
CA THR A 26 -6.18 5.17 1.74
C THR A 26 -5.78 3.73 2.04
N PHE A 27 -5.88 3.30 3.31
CA PHE A 27 -5.68 1.90 3.70
C PHE A 27 -6.78 1.02 3.12
N LEU A 28 -8.05 1.42 3.24
CA LEU A 28 -9.18 0.65 2.70
C LEU A 28 -9.08 0.47 1.18
N ILE A 29 -8.72 1.54 0.47
CA ILE A 29 -8.52 1.50 -0.99
C ILE A 29 -7.39 0.53 -1.34
N SER A 30 -6.28 0.56 -0.59
CA SER A 30 -5.17 -0.39 -0.79
C SER A 30 -5.62 -1.84 -0.57
N VAL A 31 -6.43 -2.10 0.46
CA VAL A 31 -6.99 -3.43 0.74
C VAL A 31 -7.90 -3.88 -0.41
N ILE A 32 -8.84 -3.04 -0.85
CA ILE A 32 -9.77 -3.36 -1.94
C ILE A 32 -9.01 -3.62 -3.24
N LEU A 33 -8.06 -2.75 -3.60
CA LEU A 33 -7.23 -2.94 -4.79
C LEU A 33 -6.46 -4.24 -4.72
N THR A 34 -5.79 -4.52 -3.60
CA THR A 34 -5.03 -5.77 -3.40
C THR A 34 -5.91 -7.02 -3.50
N LEU A 35 -7.17 -6.94 -3.05
CA LEU A 35 -8.15 -8.04 -3.15
C LEU A 35 -8.65 -8.26 -4.59
N ILE A 36 -8.79 -7.20 -5.39
CA ILE A 36 -9.20 -7.28 -6.81
C ILE A 36 -8.01 -7.67 -7.70
N GLY A 37 -6.80 -7.31 -7.28
CA GLY A 37 -5.55 -7.69 -7.93
C GLY A 37 -4.35 -7.11 -7.20
N TRP A 38 -3.29 -7.89 -7.03
CA TRP A 38 -2.11 -7.43 -6.32
C TRP A 38 -1.44 -6.21 -6.97
N ILE A 39 -1.33 -6.21 -8.31
CA ILE A 39 -0.67 -5.15 -9.09
C ILE A 39 -1.28 -3.75 -8.83
N PRO A 40 -2.60 -3.52 -8.96
CA PRO A 40 -3.17 -2.20 -8.69
C PRO A 40 -3.00 -1.75 -7.23
N GLY A 41 -2.94 -2.70 -6.28
CA GLY A 41 -2.62 -2.40 -4.88
C GLY A 41 -1.19 -1.88 -4.71
N VAL A 42 -0.22 -2.50 -5.38
CA VAL A 42 1.19 -2.05 -5.38
C VAL A 42 1.32 -0.65 -5.99
N ILE A 43 0.71 -0.39 -7.15
CA ILE A 43 0.75 0.92 -7.81
C ILE A 43 0.19 2.01 -6.88
N HIS A 44 -0.99 1.77 -6.31
CA HIS A 44 -1.61 2.71 -5.37
C HIS A 44 -0.72 2.95 -4.14
N ALA A 45 -0.11 1.90 -3.59
CA ALA A 45 0.81 2.02 -2.45
C ALA A 45 2.07 2.83 -2.78
N PHE A 46 2.58 2.80 -4.01
CA PHE A 46 3.68 3.69 -4.43
C PHE A 46 3.19 5.15 -4.55
N ILE A 47 2.08 5.39 -5.26
CA ILE A 47 1.53 6.74 -5.49
C ILE A 47 1.28 7.50 -4.18
N VAL A 48 0.77 6.82 -3.15
CA VAL A 48 0.39 7.48 -1.89
C VAL A 48 1.54 7.56 -0.89
N ASN A 49 2.50 6.64 -0.95
CA ASN A 49 3.61 6.63 0.01
C ASN A 49 4.86 7.37 -0.50
N ASP A 50 4.95 7.70 -1.79
CA ASP A 50 6.09 8.43 -2.40
C ASP A 50 6.39 9.76 -1.70
#